data_AF-A0A5C4VRH8-F1
#
_entry.id   AF-A0A5C4VRH8-F1
#
_cell.length_a   1.000
_cell.length_b   1.000
_cell.length_c   1.000
_cell.angle_alpha   90.00
_cell.angle_beta   90.00
_cell.angle_gamma   90.00
#
_symmetry.space_group_name_H-M   'P 1'
#
loop_
_entity.id
_entity.type
_entity.pdbx_description
1 polymer ?
#
loop_
_entity_poly.entity_id
_entity_poly.type
_entity_poly.pdbx_seq_one_letter_code
_entity_poly.pdbx_strand_id
1 'polypeptide(L)'
;MSKPVLQIELWNEADPQLEERDKAAIAAFAADLQYVPPIVDEKVVTHGSWTGRLPVWPFDRTAPEGLDALVPDGALVSLHYPSAYPMVPPRVYVLDPEPTIQQYTQHAWHVAPGGSLCLLQTENDWTPETTPVDLLLKACGWRIEFALMESGLIESMTTNGIVNDPSRDHLLTEAASL
;
A
#
# COMPACT_ATOMS: atom_id res chain seq x y z
N MET A 1 12.59 38.72 -24.16
CA MET A 1 11.35 38.26 -23.48
C MET A 1 11.68 36.97 -22.76
N SER A 2 11.85 37.00 -21.43
CA SER A 2 11.97 35.76 -20.65
C SER A 2 10.63 35.04 -20.69
N LYS A 3 10.64 33.75 -21.02
CA LYS A 3 9.46 32.90 -20.83
C LYS A 3 9.08 32.93 -19.35
N PRO A 4 7.79 33.01 -18.99
CA PRO A 4 7.39 32.78 -17.61
C PRO A 4 7.84 31.36 -17.23
N VAL A 5 8.61 31.27 -16.15
CA VAL A 5 8.88 29.99 -15.49
C VAL A 5 7.54 29.58 -14.88
N LEU A 6 6.95 28.50 -15.37
CA LEU A 6 5.78 27.92 -14.72
C LEU A 6 6.23 27.45 -13.34
N GLN A 7 5.76 28.11 -12.29
CA GLN A 7 5.93 27.65 -10.93
C GLN A 7 5.07 26.39 -10.77
N ILE A 8 5.69 25.26 -10.49
CA ILE A 8 4.98 24.02 -10.15
C ILE A 8 4.50 24.18 -8.73
N GLU A 9 3.18 24.25 -8.53
CA GLU A 9 2.57 24.19 -7.21
C GLU A 9 2.45 22.72 -6.78
N LEU A 10 3.03 22.39 -5.63
CA LEU A 10 2.92 21.04 -5.06
C LEU A 10 1.62 20.91 -4.26
N TRP A 11 1.04 19.71 -4.24
CA TRP A 11 -0.20 19.46 -3.49
C TRP A 11 -0.08 19.80 -2.01
N ASN A 12 1.10 19.59 -1.41
CA ASN A 12 1.33 19.83 0.00
C ASN A 12 1.59 21.31 0.32
N GLU A 13 1.93 22.12 -0.68
CA GLU A 13 1.95 23.58 -0.56
C GLU A 13 0.53 24.15 -0.68
N ALA A 14 -0.30 23.55 -1.54
CA ALA A 14 -1.70 23.93 -1.72
C ALA A 14 -2.58 23.52 -0.52
N ASP A 15 -2.28 22.37 0.11
CA ASP A 15 -2.97 21.88 1.31
C ASP A 15 -1.99 21.30 2.34
N PRO A 16 -1.35 22.14 3.16
CA PRO A 16 -0.40 21.68 4.18
C PRO A 16 -1.06 20.91 5.33
N GLN A 17 -2.35 21.17 5.60
CA GLN A 17 -3.08 20.47 6.67
C GLN A 17 -3.28 19.00 6.32
N LEU A 18 -3.52 18.72 5.04
CA LEU A 18 -3.60 17.37 4.52
C LEU A 18 -2.28 16.62 4.67
N GLU A 19 -1.15 17.26 4.38
CA GLU A 19 0.18 16.67 4.58
C GLU A 19 0.43 16.33 6.06
N GLU A 20 0.11 17.25 6.97
CA GLU A 20 0.23 17.04 8.41
C GLU A 20 -0.65 15.89 8.90
N ARG A 21 -1.90 15.83 8.44
CA ARG A 21 -2.86 14.76 8.74
C ARG A 21 -2.30 13.40 8.33
N ASP A 22 -1.85 13.29 7.07
CA ASP A 22 -1.35 12.03 6.52
C ASP A 22 -0.06 11.58 7.20
N LYS A 23 0.86 12.52 7.49
CA LYS A 23 2.07 12.22 8.28
C LYS A 23 1.73 11.68 9.65
N ALA A 24 0.80 12.31 10.36
CA ALA A 24 0.38 11.86 11.68
C ALA A 24 -0.28 10.46 11.61
N ALA A 25 -1.18 10.25 10.65
CA ALA A 25 -1.88 8.99 10.47
C ALA A 25 -0.93 7.83 10.11
N ILE A 26 -0.03 8.03 9.15
CA ILE A 26 0.93 6.99 8.72
C ILE A 26 1.92 6.67 9.83
N ALA A 27 2.46 7.69 10.50
CA ALA A 27 3.39 7.46 11.61
C ALA A 27 2.75 6.71 12.80
N ALA A 28 1.46 6.95 13.06
CA ALA A 28 0.71 6.21 14.08
C ALA A 28 0.41 4.77 13.66
N PHE A 29 0.18 4.52 12.37
CA PHE A 29 -0.13 3.21 11.82
C PHE A 29 1.11 2.31 11.68
N ALA A 30 2.20 2.83 11.13
CA ALA A 30 3.42 2.08 10.87
C ALA A 30 4.67 2.92 11.14
N ALA A 31 5.27 2.71 12.32
CA ALA A 31 6.40 3.51 12.80
C ALA A 31 7.67 3.37 11.94
N ASP A 32 7.81 2.27 11.20
CA ASP A 32 8.98 1.99 10.35
C ASP A 32 8.90 2.69 8.98
N LEU A 33 7.76 3.31 8.64
CA LEU A 33 7.61 4.05 7.40
C LEU A 33 8.28 5.42 7.53
N GLN A 34 9.27 5.66 6.67
CA GLN A 34 10.02 6.91 6.62
C GLN A 34 9.48 7.81 5.51
N TYR A 35 9.12 9.04 5.88
CA TYR A 35 8.69 10.05 4.92
C TYR A 35 9.87 10.61 4.13
N VAL A 36 9.72 10.67 2.81
CA VAL A 36 10.62 11.36 1.90
C VAL A 36 9.85 12.55 1.32
N PRO A 37 10.31 13.80 1.53
CA PRO A 37 9.62 14.99 1.04
C PRO A 37 9.66 15.10 -0.50
N PRO A 38 8.79 15.93 -1.09
CA PRO A 38 8.85 16.27 -2.51
C PRO A 38 10.23 16.83 -2.90
N ILE A 39 10.69 16.46 -4.10
CA ILE A 39 11.91 16.98 -4.71
C ILE A 39 11.50 17.69 -5.99
N VAL A 40 11.85 18.97 -6.12
CA VAL A 40 11.67 19.76 -7.33
C VAL A 40 13.05 20.20 -7.80
N ASP A 41 13.56 19.54 -8.83
CA ASP A 41 14.78 19.95 -9.53
C ASP A 41 14.52 20.10 -11.05
N GLU A 42 15.54 20.50 -11.81
CA GLU A 42 15.40 20.76 -13.26
C GLU A 42 15.00 19.51 -14.08
N LYS A 43 15.15 18.30 -13.53
CA LYS A 43 15.01 17.01 -14.23
C LYS A 43 13.97 16.09 -13.61
N VAL A 44 13.69 16.25 -12.33
CA VAL A 44 12.87 15.35 -11.52
C VAL A 44 11.93 16.16 -10.65
N VAL A 45 10.66 15.78 -10.71
CA VAL A 45 9.63 16.23 -9.79
C VAL A 45 9.05 15.01 -9.10
N THR A 46 9.24 14.89 -7.79
CA THR A 46 8.55 13.91 -6.94
C THR A 46 7.59 14.65 -6.02
N HIS A 47 6.47 14.01 -5.68
CA HIS A 47 5.41 14.62 -4.85
C HIS A 47 5.41 14.08 -3.42
N GLY A 48 6.55 13.56 -2.98
CA GLY A 48 6.70 12.90 -1.69
C GLY A 48 6.37 11.41 -1.74
N SER A 49 6.96 10.66 -0.81
CA SER A 49 6.76 9.23 -0.68
C SER A 49 7.00 8.73 0.74
N TRP A 50 6.66 7.48 1.00
CA TRP A 50 7.01 6.76 2.22
C TRP A 50 7.66 5.44 1.85
N THR A 51 8.68 5.03 2.61
CA THR A 51 9.30 3.71 2.43
C THR A 51 9.54 3.07 3.79
N GLY A 52 9.20 1.80 3.93
CA GLY A 52 9.37 1.07 5.18
C GLY A 52 8.58 -0.22 5.24
N ARG A 53 8.76 -0.95 6.33
CA ARG A 53 8.07 -2.24 6.54
C ARG A 53 6.73 -2.00 7.23
N LEU A 54 5.69 -2.65 6.73
CA LEU A 54 4.36 -2.62 7.32
C LEU A 54 4.25 -3.59 8.50
N PRO A 55 3.32 -3.35 9.44
CA PRO A 55 2.97 -4.36 10.44
C PRO A 55 2.42 -5.62 9.77
N VAL A 56 2.73 -6.79 10.34
CA VAL A 56 2.20 -8.08 9.83
C VAL A 56 0.68 -8.14 9.98
N TRP A 57 0.16 -7.76 11.15
CA TRP A 57 -1.26 -7.89 11.49
C TRP A 57 -1.82 -6.63 12.19
N PRO A 58 -2.22 -5.61 11.43
CA PRO A 58 -2.82 -4.39 11.99
C PRO A 58 -4.35 -4.42 12.08
N PHE A 59 -5.01 -5.58 11.90
CA PHE A 59 -6.47 -5.66 11.83
C PHE A 59 -7.12 -5.65 13.23
N ASP A 60 -8.35 -5.14 13.31
CA ASP A 60 -9.14 -5.09 14.56
C ASP A 60 -9.79 -6.46 14.87
N ARG A 61 -8.95 -7.50 14.90
CA ARG A 61 -9.32 -8.89 15.22
C ARG A 61 -8.08 -9.69 15.58
N THR A 62 -8.25 -10.77 16.34
CA THR A 62 -7.15 -11.64 16.75
C THR A 62 -6.42 -12.24 15.55
N ALA A 63 -5.08 -12.20 15.57
CA ALA A 63 -4.24 -12.87 14.60
C ALA A 63 -4.43 -14.40 14.68
N PRO A 64 -4.65 -15.11 13.56
CA PRO A 64 -4.72 -16.56 13.53
C PRO A 64 -3.40 -17.20 13.97
N GLU A 65 -3.51 -18.40 14.57
CA GLU A 65 -2.33 -19.19 14.92
C GLU A 65 -1.51 -19.52 13.66
N GLY A 66 -0.18 -19.45 13.79
CA GLY A 66 0.75 -19.82 12.71
C GLY A 66 1.04 -18.74 11.68
N LEU A 67 0.47 -17.53 11.85
CA LEU A 67 0.74 -16.38 10.99
C LEU A 67 2.23 -16.05 10.90
N ASP A 68 2.96 -16.13 12.00
CA ASP A 68 4.40 -15.84 12.09
C ASP A 68 5.26 -16.85 11.32
N ALA A 69 4.81 -18.11 11.21
CA ALA A 69 5.50 -19.12 10.41
C ALA A 69 5.38 -18.84 8.91
N LEU A 70 4.20 -18.40 8.44
CA LEU A 70 3.94 -18.12 7.02
C LEU A 70 4.38 -16.70 6.60
N VAL A 71 4.20 -15.74 7.50
CA VAL A 71 4.46 -14.31 7.29
C VAL A 71 5.28 -13.79 8.48
N PRO A 72 6.58 -14.10 8.53
CA PRO A 72 7.44 -13.67 9.64
C PRO A 72 7.58 -12.14 9.71
N ASP A 73 7.51 -11.49 8.56
CA ASP A 73 7.67 -10.05 8.38
C ASP A 73 6.59 -9.49 7.47
N GLY A 74 6.13 -8.27 7.78
CA GLY A 74 5.21 -7.52 6.93
C GLY A 74 5.87 -7.07 5.64
N ALA A 75 5.08 -6.56 4.70
CA ALA A 75 5.61 -6.12 3.41
C ALA A 75 6.51 -4.89 3.55
N LEU A 76 7.69 -4.92 2.92
CA LEU A 76 8.44 -3.69 2.64
C LEU A 76 7.77 -2.98 1.48
N VAL A 77 7.37 -1.74 1.67
CA VAL A 77 6.63 -0.99 0.65
C VAL A 77 7.25 0.37 0.35
N SER A 78 6.91 0.89 -0.83
CA SER A 78 7.04 2.30 -1.17
C SER A 78 5.68 2.87 -1.56
N LEU A 79 5.20 3.88 -0.83
CA LEU A 79 3.98 4.62 -1.15
C LEU A 79 4.36 5.95 -1.81
N HIS A 80 3.80 6.24 -2.99
CA HIS A 80 4.10 7.44 -3.76
C HIS A 80 2.85 8.29 -3.95
N TYR A 81 2.93 9.57 -3.59
CA TYR A 81 1.87 10.53 -3.90
C TYR A 81 1.97 10.95 -5.37
N PRO A 82 0.85 11.00 -6.12
CA PRO A 82 0.81 11.61 -7.44
C PRO A 82 0.73 13.14 -7.36
N SER A 83 1.00 13.82 -8.47
CA SER A 83 0.83 15.27 -8.59
C SER A 83 -0.61 15.73 -8.32
N ALA A 84 -1.59 14.89 -8.63
CA ALA A 84 -3.01 15.17 -8.48
C ALA A 84 -3.58 14.73 -7.12
N TYR A 85 -2.73 14.39 -6.14
CA TYR A 85 -3.19 14.09 -4.79
C TYR A 85 -3.88 15.32 -4.17
N PRO A 86 -5.01 15.18 -3.43
CA PRO A 86 -5.72 13.94 -3.07
C PRO A 86 -6.83 13.50 -4.04
N MET A 87 -7.03 14.20 -5.16
CA MET A 87 -8.04 13.80 -6.16
C MET A 87 -7.73 12.45 -6.79
N VAL A 88 -6.46 12.05 -6.81
CA VAL A 88 -5.99 10.72 -7.21
C VAL A 88 -5.27 10.07 -6.02
N PRO A 89 -5.55 8.78 -5.72
CA PRO A 89 -4.93 8.07 -4.62
C PRO A 89 -3.41 7.91 -4.79
N PRO A 90 -2.66 7.80 -3.68
CA PRO A 90 -1.29 7.33 -3.69
C PRO A 90 -1.19 5.93 -4.27
N ARG A 91 0.00 5.57 -4.77
CA ARG A 91 0.30 4.23 -5.27
C ARG A 91 1.20 3.51 -4.29
N VAL A 92 0.85 2.28 -3.94
CA VAL A 92 1.68 1.41 -3.09
C VAL A 92 2.40 0.41 -3.98
N TYR A 93 3.71 0.31 -3.82
CA TYR A 93 4.58 -0.68 -4.45
C TYR A 93 5.14 -1.59 -3.38
N VAL A 94 5.18 -2.89 -3.61
CA VAL A 94 5.82 -3.84 -2.70
C VAL A 94 7.22 -4.13 -3.20
N LEU A 95 8.20 -3.94 -2.32
CA LEU A 95 9.62 -4.15 -2.58
C LEU A 95 10.11 -5.49 -2.02
N ASP A 96 9.45 -6.01 -0.97
CA ASP A 96 9.73 -7.32 -0.39
C ASP A 96 8.45 -7.88 0.26
N PRO A 97 7.92 -9.04 -0.20
CA PRO A 97 8.37 -9.78 -1.38
C PRO A 97 8.06 -9.01 -2.69
N GLU A 98 9.01 -8.91 -3.60
CA GLU A 98 8.81 -8.27 -4.90
C GLU A 98 7.95 -9.16 -5.81
N PRO A 99 6.77 -8.71 -6.30
CA PRO A 99 6.00 -9.48 -7.25
C PRO A 99 6.76 -9.63 -8.57
N THR A 100 6.71 -10.82 -9.16
CA THR A 100 7.30 -11.10 -10.47
C THR A 100 6.51 -10.44 -11.60
N ILE A 101 7.14 -10.22 -12.75
CA ILE A 101 6.48 -9.67 -13.95
C ILE A 101 5.27 -10.52 -14.37
N GLN A 102 5.32 -11.84 -14.16
CA GLN A 102 4.21 -12.74 -14.46
C GLN A 102 2.99 -12.46 -13.59
N GLN A 103 3.18 -12.02 -12.35
CA GLN A 103 2.12 -11.66 -11.42
C GLN A 103 1.51 -10.29 -11.76
N TYR A 104 2.18 -9.47 -12.58
CA TYR A 104 1.63 -8.20 -13.04
C TYR A 104 0.45 -8.45 -13.97
N THR A 105 -0.55 -7.57 -13.95
CA THR A 105 -1.75 -7.60 -14.83
C THR A 105 -2.70 -8.77 -14.63
N GLN A 106 -2.34 -9.74 -13.78
CA GLN A 106 -3.24 -10.79 -13.34
C GLN A 106 -4.09 -10.27 -12.19
N HIS A 107 -5.39 -10.10 -12.42
CA HIS A 107 -6.34 -9.68 -11.38
C HIS A 107 -6.26 -10.54 -10.11
N ALA A 108 -5.89 -11.82 -10.25
CA ALA A 108 -5.73 -12.75 -9.14
C ALA A 108 -4.68 -12.33 -8.09
N TRP A 109 -3.69 -11.50 -8.47
CA TRP A 109 -2.61 -11.06 -7.59
C TRP A 109 -2.75 -9.60 -7.12
N HIS A 110 -3.74 -8.87 -7.65
CA HIS A 110 -3.91 -7.43 -7.42
C HIS A 110 -2.64 -6.61 -7.66
N VAL A 111 -1.88 -6.92 -8.71
CA VAL A 111 -0.73 -6.11 -9.15
C VAL A 111 -1.02 -5.47 -10.51
N ALA A 112 -1.02 -4.14 -10.54
CA ALA A 112 -1.25 -3.35 -11.76
C ALA A 112 -0.09 -3.51 -12.77
N PRO A 113 -0.28 -3.17 -14.05
CA PRO A 113 0.79 -3.25 -15.06
C PRO A 113 2.07 -2.48 -14.70
N GLY A 114 1.95 -1.42 -13.89
CA GLY A 114 3.09 -0.63 -13.43
C GLY A 114 3.78 -1.18 -12.18
N GLY A 115 3.37 -2.34 -11.65
CA GLY A 115 3.93 -2.96 -10.44
C GLY A 115 3.35 -2.44 -9.12
N SER A 116 2.52 -1.39 -9.14
CA SER A 116 1.79 -0.96 -7.94
C SER A 116 0.66 -1.93 -7.61
N LEU A 117 0.34 -2.07 -6.34
CA LEU A 117 -0.84 -2.80 -5.90
C LEU A 117 -2.13 -2.13 -6.41
N CYS A 118 -3.04 -2.93 -6.92
CA CYS A 118 -4.40 -2.54 -7.30
C CYS A 118 -5.30 -2.74 -6.07
N LEU A 119 -5.28 -1.80 -5.13
CA LEU A 119 -5.97 -1.92 -3.83
C LEU A 119 -7.38 -1.31 -3.80
N LEU A 120 -7.70 -0.50 -4.80
CA LEU A 120 -9.00 0.12 -4.96
C LEU A 120 -9.77 -0.69 -6.00
N GLN A 121 -10.85 -1.33 -5.57
CA GLN A 121 -11.65 -2.23 -6.39
C GLN A 121 -13.02 -1.63 -6.74
N THR A 122 -13.45 -0.59 -6.01
CA THR A 122 -14.68 0.16 -6.32
C THR A 122 -14.41 1.65 -6.43
N GLU A 123 -15.29 2.35 -7.16
CA GLU A 123 -15.21 3.80 -7.40
C GLU A 123 -15.27 4.62 -6.10
N ASN A 124 -15.81 4.04 -5.02
CA ASN A 124 -15.96 4.70 -3.73
C ASN A 124 -14.86 4.34 -2.72
N ASP A 125 -13.85 3.56 -3.14
CA ASP A 125 -12.76 3.16 -2.24
C ASP A 125 -11.79 4.31 -1.94
N TRP A 126 -11.87 5.42 -2.68
CA TRP A 126 -11.05 6.61 -2.46
C TRP A 126 -11.84 7.89 -2.64
N THR A 127 -11.77 8.76 -1.63
CA THR A 127 -12.19 10.16 -1.69
C THR A 127 -11.07 11.04 -1.14
N PRO A 128 -11.08 12.37 -1.38
CA PRO A 128 -10.09 13.27 -0.79
C PRO A 128 -10.03 13.23 0.75
N GLU A 129 -11.11 12.81 1.40
CA GLU A 129 -11.22 12.64 2.84
C GLU A 129 -10.60 11.32 3.34
N THR A 130 -10.39 10.34 2.45
CA THR A 130 -9.73 9.06 2.76
C THR A 130 -8.28 9.29 3.19
N THR A 131 -7.77 8.39 4.02
CA THR A 131 -6.38 8.40 4.47
C THR A 131 -5.54 7.39 3.69
N PRO A 132 -4.26 7.67 3.39
CA PRO A 132 -3.36 6.66 2.84
C PRO A 132 -3.20 5.41 3.71
N VAL A 133 -3.52 5.50 5.01
CA VAL A 133 -3.55 4.34 5.92
C VAL A 133 -4.51 3.25 5.42
N ASP A 134 -5.63 3.59 4.78
CA ASP A 134 -6.57 2.59 4.26
C ASP A 134 -5.93 1.76 3.13
N LEU A 135 -5.06 2.37 2.33
CA LEU A 135 -4.26 1.66 1.32
C LEU A 135 -3.19 0.79 1.98
N LEU A 136 -2.48 1.32 2.98
CA LEU A 136 -1.44 0.56 3.68
C LEU A 136 -2.03 -0.64 4.45
N LEU A 137 -3.23 -0.50 5.02
CA LEU A 137 -3.97 -1.56 5.67
C LEU A 137 -4.31 -2.69 4.69
N LYS A 138 -4.81 -2.33 3.49
CA LYS A 138 -5.04 -3.29 2.40
C LYS A 138 -3.74 -3.94 1.92
N ALA A 139 -2.63 -3.22 1.88
CA ALA A 139 -1.31 -3.78 1.54
C ALA A 139 -0.82 -4.80 2.58
N CYS A 140 -1.15 -4.64 3.87
CA CYS A 140 -0.90 -5.66 4.89
C CYS A 140 -1.69 -6.94 4.59
N GLY A 141 -2.97 -6.79 4.21
CA GLY A 141 -3.80 -7.92 3.80
C GLY A 141 -3.25 -8.63 2.56
N TRP A 142 -2.81 -7.85 1.57
CA TRP A 142 -2.15 -8.36 0.36
C TRP A 142 -0.93 -9.23 0.69
N ARG A 143 -0.07 -8.81 1.64
CA ARG A 143 1.14 -9.58 2.03
C ARG A 143 0.79 -10.98 2.54
N ILE A 144 -0.31 -11.10 3.25
CA ILE A 144 -0.78 -12.36 3.84
C ILE A 144 -1.37 -13.26 2.74
N GLU A 145 -2.23 -12.70 1.88
CA GLU A 145 -2.78 -13.45 0.76
C GLU A 145 -1.70 -13.83 -0.26
N PHE A 146 -0.67 -13.01 -0.44
CA PHE A 146 0.48 -13.33 -1.28
C PHE A 146 1.19 -14.59 -0.77
N ALA A 147 1.39 -14.72 0.54
CA ALA A 147 1.98 -15.92 1.12
C ALA A 147 1.12 -17.16 0.89
N LEU A 148 -0.20 -17.03 1.03
CA LEU A 148 -1.16 -18.12 0.78
C LEU A 148 -1.21 -18.52 -0.70
N MET A 149 -1.06 -17.56 -1.63
CA MET A 149 -0.94 -17.83 -3.07
C MET A 149 0.35 -18.58 -3.38
N GLU A 150 1.49 -18.13 -2.84
CA GLU A 150 2.80 -18.77 -3.04
C GLU A 150 2.85 -20.17 -2.42
N SER A 151 2.11 -20.43 -1.34
CA SER A 151 1.96 -21.77 -0.75
C SER A 151 0.93 -22.64 -1.47
N GLY A 152 0.23 -22.12 -2.49
CA GLY A 152 -0.78 -22.85 -3.26
C GLY A 152 -2.08 -23.13 -2.51
N LEU A 153 -2.34 -22.47 -1.37
CA LEU A 153 -3.56 -22.66 -0.57
C LEU A 153 -4.75 -21.88 -1.15
N ILE A 154 -4.48 -20.87 -1.97
CA ILE A 154 -5.49 -20.12 -2.73
C ILE A 154 -5.02 -19.93 -4.16
N GLU A 155 -5.96 -19.85 -5.09
CA GLU A 155 -5.69 -19.60 -6.52
C GLU A 155 -5.88 -18.12 -6.91
N SER A 156 -6.53 -17.34 -6.04
CA SER A 156 -6.72 -15.90 -6.23
C SER A 156 -6.88 -15.16 -4.89
N MET A 157 -6.42 -13.91 -4.84
CA MET A 157 -6.62 -12.99 -3.72
C MET A 157 -8.07 -12.50 -3.64
N THR A 158 -8.52 -12.07 -2.46
CA THR A 158 -9.86 -11.49 -2.29
C THR A 158 -9.92 -10.08 -2.88
N THR A 159 -11.07 -9.75 -3.49
CA THR A 159 -11.30 -8.40 -4.02
C THR A 159 -11.24 -7.34 -2.91
N ASN A 160 -11.85 -7.58 -1.75
CA ASN A 160 -11.91 -6.58 -0.68
C ASN A 160 -10.75 -6.67 0.32
N GLY A 161 -9.81 -7.62 0.12
CA GLY A 161 -8.77 -7.96 1.09
C GLY A 161 -9.34 -8.64 2.35
N ILE A 162 -8.44 -9.22 3.14
CA ILE A 162 -8.77 -9.90 4.41
C ILE A 162 -8.99 -8.95 5.61
N VAL A 163 -8.92 -7.64 5.38
CA VAL A 163 -8.94 -6.60 6.43
C VAL A 163 -10.13 -6.79 7.36
N ASN A 164 -11.33 -6.94 6.79
CA ASN A 164 -12.59 -7.17 7.50
C ASN A 164 -13.23 -8.52 7.17
N ASP A 165 -12.51 -9.41 6.47
CA ASP A 165 -13.01 -10.71 6.05
C ASP A 165 -12.19 -11.84 6.70
N PRO A 166 -12.75 -12.56 7.70
CA PRO A 166 -12.07 -13.67 8.36
C PRO A 166 -12.13 -14.98 7.56
N SER A 167 -12.73 -15.00 6.36
CA SER A 167 -12.98 -16.23 5.60
C SER A 167 -11.71 -17.04 5.30
N ARG A 168 -10.54 -16.40 5.29
CA ARG A 168 -9.24 -17.05 4.99
C ARG A 168 -8.38 -17.34 6.22
N ASP A 169 -8.84 -17.00 7.42
CA ASP A 169 -8.05 -17.18 8.65
C ASP A 169 -7.68 -18.63 8.90
N HIS A 170 -8.62 -19.55 8.65
CA HIS A 170 -8.41 -20.98 8.84
C HIS A 170 -7.27 -21.53 7.95
N LEU A 171 -7.02 -20.93 6.78
CA LEU A 171 -5.94 -21.32 5.87
C LEU A 171 -4.57 -20.95 6.43
N LEU A 172 -4.48 -19.88 7.24
CA LEU A 172 -3.24 -19.50 7.90
C LEU A 172 -2.85 -20.52 8.97
N THR A 173 -3.84 -21.05 9.69
CA THR A 173 -3.63 -22.13 10.66
C THR A 173 -3.26 -23.46 9.97
N GLU A 174 -3.87 -23.77 8.82
CA GLU A 174 -3.49 -24.94 8.01
C GLU A 174 -2.06 -24.83 7.49
N ALA A 175 -1.67 -23.66 6.97
CA ALA A 175 -0.33 -23.40 6.44
C ALA A 175 0.78 -23.66 7.47
N ALA A 176 0.52 -23.37 8.75
CA ALA A 176 1.49 -23.57 9.83
C ALA A 176 1.69 -25.03 10.23
N SER A 177 0.85 -25.94 9.71
CA SER A 177 0.96 -27.39 9.94
C SER A 177 1.67 -28.13 8.79
N LEU A 178 2.07 -27.43 7.73
CA LEU A 178 2.81 -27.95 6.57
C LEU A 178 4.32 -27.94 6.82
#